data_AF-A0A359M5W0-F1
#
_entry.id   AF-A0A359M5W0-F1
#
_cell.length_a   1.000
_cell.length_b   1.000
_cell.length_c   1.000
_cell.angle_alpha   90.00
_cell.angle_beta   90.00
_cell.angle_gamma   90.00
#
_symmetry.space_group_name_H-M   'P 1'
#
loop_
_entity.id
_entity.type
_entity.pdbx_description
1 polymer ?
#
loop_
_entity_poly.entity_id
_entity_poly.type
_entity_poly.pdbx_seq_one_letter_code
_entity_poly.pdbx_strand_id
1 'polypeptide(L)'
;MERNRRNKARRIFMTYMIVMQMIFTVIGVSILGYYIGIKTDPDGDSYIYYTAIGLGIGVMIGFMTIYQFMKSEERYERRIRH
;
A
#
# COMPACT_ATOMS: atom_id res chain seq x y z
N MET A 1 5.11 18.37 -28.44
CA MET A 1 5.97 17.51 -27.59
C MET A 1 5.75 17.69 -26.08
N GLU A 2 5.07 18.74 -25.60
CA GLU A 2 4.85 18.99 -24.16
C GLU A 2 3.83 18.06 -23.48
N ARG A 3 2.78 17.64 -24.21
CA ARG A 3 1.73 16.76 -23.67
C ARG A 3 2.26 15.39 -23.24
N ASN A 4 3.29 14.88 -23.90
CA ASN A 4 3.90 13.59 -23.59
C ASN A 4 4.75 13.63 -22.30
N ARG A 5 5.44 14.75 -22.03
CA ARG A 5 6.21 14.93 -20.78
C ARG A 5 5.30 15.03 -19.55
N ARG A 6 4.18 15.76 -19.65
CA ARG A 6 3.17 15.85 -18.58
C ARG A 6 2.57 14.49 -18.22
N ASN A 7 2.26 13.67 -19.22
CA ASN A 7 1.73 12.32 -18.99
C ASN A 7 2.75 11.40 -18.32
N LYS A 8 4.03 11.49 -18.71
CA LYS A 8 5.11 10.71 -18.09
C LYS A 8 5.37 11.11 -16.64
N ALA A 9 5.39 12.42 -16.35
CA ALA A 9 5.54 12.94 -14.99
C ALA A 9 4.37 12.53 -14.08
N ARG A 10 3.14 12.59 -14.59
CA ARG A 10 1.94 12.16 -13.85
C ARG A 10 1.98 10.67 -13.52
N ARG A 11 2.46 9.82 -14.43
CA ARG A 11 2.61 8.38 -14.20
C ARG A 11 3.63 8.10 -13.09
N ILE A 12 4.81 8.71 -13.16
CA ILE A 12 5.86 8.58 -12.14
C ILE A 12 5.34 9.04 -10.78
N PHE A 13 4.63 10.18 -10.73
CA PHE A 13 4.04 10.69 -9.50
C PHE A 13 2.98 9.73 -8.95
N MET A 14 2.14 9.15 -9.80
CA MET A 14 1.11 8.19 -9.39
C MET A 14 1.73 6.89 -8.84
N THR A 15 2.76 6.35 -9.50
CA THR A 15 3.51 5.20 -8.99
C THR A 15 4.15 5.51 -7.64
N TYR A 16 4.78 6.69 -7.51
CA TYR A 16 5.37 7.13 -6.25
C TYR A 16 4.33 7.20 -5.13
N MET A 17 3.16 7.80 -5.38
CA MET A 17 2.08 7.89 -4.40
C MET A 17 1.58 6.52 -3.94
N ILE A 18 1.53 5.53 -4.84
CA ILE A 18 1.05 4.18 -4.51
C ILE A 18 2.08 3.41 -3.68
N VAL A 19 3.37 3.55 -4.00
CA VAL A 19 4.45 2.97 -3.19
C VAL A 19 4.46 3.60 -1.80
N MET A 20 4.32 4.93 -1.72
CA MET A 20 4.22 5.61 -0.43
C MET A 20 2.99 5.14 0.36
N GLN A 21 1.83 5.03 -0.29
CA GLN A 21 0.62 4.53 0.35
C GLN A 21 0.78 3.10 0.86
N MET A 22 1.46 2.22 0.12
CA MET A 22 1.79 0.87 0.58
C MET A 22 2.62 0.92 1.88
N ILE A 23 3.72 1.69 1.89
CA ILE A 23 4.60 1.81 3.06
C ILE A 23 3.82 2.31 4.28
N PHE A 24 3.03 3.38 4.10
CA PHE A 24 2.19 3.92 5.18
C PHE A 24 1.12 2.93 5.65
N THR A 25 0.53 2.16 4.75
CA THR A 25 -0.46 1.14 5.12
C THR A 25 0.19 0.03 5.94
N VAL A 26 1.35 -0.47 5.52
CA VAL A 26 2.11 -1.49 6.27
C VAL A 26 2.45 -0.97 7.66
N ILE A 27 3.05 0.23 7.76
CA ILE A 27 3.41 0.83 9.04
C ILE A 27 2.16 1.05 9.92
N GLY A 28 1.10 1.62 9.35
CA GLY A 28 -0.14 1.92 10.07
C GLY A 28 -0.81 0.67 10.64
N VAL A 29 -0.96 -0.39 9.84
CA VAL A 29 -1.56 -1.65 10.29
C VAL A 29 -0.66 -2.35 11.32
N SER A 30 0.66 -2.24 11.19
CA SER A 30 1.61 -2.79 12.16
C SER A 30 1.52 -2.08 13.51
N ILE A 31 1.45 -0.74 13.52
CA ILE A 31 1.26 0.05 14.73
C ILE A 31 -0.09 -0.27 15.37
N LEU A 32 -1.15 -0.46 14.59
CA LEU A 32 -2.44 -0.90 15.10
C LEU A 32 -2.34 -2.28 15.75
N GLY A 33 -1.63 -3.23 15.14
CA GLY A 33 -1.35 -4.54 15.73
C GLY A 33 -0.61 -4.43 17.07
N TYR A 34 0.43 -3.61 17.12
CA TYR A 34 1.17 -3.32 18.35
C TYR A 34 0.27 -2.76 19.46
N TYR A 35 -0.53 -1.74 19.12
CA TYR A 35 -1.43 -1.08 20.07
C TYR A 35 -2.49 -2.04 20.62
N ILE A 36 -3.07 -2.89 19.76
CA ILE A 36 -4.03 -3.92 20.18
C ILE A 36 -3.36 -4.94 21.10
N GLY A 37 -2.13 -5.36 20.76
CA GLY A 37 -1.41 -6.35 21.56
C GLY A 37 -1.09 -5.87 22.96
N ILE A 38 -0.59 -4.64 23.12
CA ILE A 38 -0.34 -4.04 24.44
C ILE A 38 -1.63 -3.90 25.26
N LYS A 39 -2.76 -3.59 24.62
CA LYS A 39 -4.04 -3.47 25.34
C LYS A 39 -4.62 -4.82 25.76
N THR A 40 -4.34 -5.87 25.00
CA THR A 40 -4.91 -7.21 25.26
C THR A 40 -4.12 -7.92 26.36
N ASP A 41 -2.81 -7.77 26.35
CA ASP A 41 -1.90 -8.39 27.31
C ASP A 41 -0.73 -7.43 27.58
N PRO A 42 -0.90 -6.52 28.56
CA PRO A 42 0.07 -5.46 28.83
C PRO A 42 1.36 -5.96 29.48
N ASP A 43 1.34 -7.11 30.14
CA ASP A 43 2.49 -7.69 30.85
C ASP A 43 3.18 -8.81 30.05
N GLY A 44 2.58 -9.27 28.95
CA GLY A 44 3.12 -10.32 28.11
C GLY A 44 3.63 -9.86 26.74
N ASP A 45 4.26 -10.78 26.01
CA ASP A 45 4.87 -10.53 24.70
C ASP A 45 3.89 -10.63 23.52
N SER A 46 2.59 -10.65 23.81
CA SER A 46 1.52 -10.76 22.82
C SER A 46 1.59 -9.66 21.75
N TYR A 47 2.08 -8.46 22.10
CA TYR A 47 2.29 -7.35 21.16
C TYR A 47 3.17 -7.72 19.97
N ILE A 48 4.14 -8.62 20.15
CA ILE A 48 5.03 -9.08 19.06
C ILE A 48 4.22 -9.84 18.02
N TYR A 49 3.37 -10.78 18.46
CA TYR A 49 2.54 -11.59 17.57
C TYR A 49 1.49 -10.74 16.85
N TYR A 50 0.82 -9.83 17.56
CA TYR A 50 -0.17 -8.94 16.94
C TYR A 50 0.47 -7.96 15.95
N THR A 51 1.69 -7.48 16.23
CA THR A 51 2.47 -6.66 15.30
C THR A 51 2.87 -7.45 14.07
N ALA A 52 3.32 -8.70 14.23
CA ALA A 52 3.66 -9.59 13.13
C ALA A 52 2.45 -9.90 12.23
N ILE A 53 1.28 -10.13 12.82
CA ILE A 53 0.01 -10.27 12.09
C ILE A 53 -0.33 -8.97 11.35
N GLY A 54 -0.20 -7.82 12.01
CA GLY A 54 -0.42 -6.51 11.40
C GLY A 54 0.50 -6.25 10.21
N LEU A 55 1.78 -6.60 10.32
CA LEU A 55 2.74 -6.56 9.21
C LEU A 55 2.29 -7.46 8.06
N GLY A 56 1.93 -8.71 8.33
CA GLY A 56 1.47 -9.66 7.32
C GLY A 56 0.25 -9.16 6.55
N ILE A 57 -0.76 -8.67 7.27
CA ILE A 57 -1.98 -8.09 6.67
C ILE A 57 -1.62 -6.84 5.86
N GLY A 58 -0.81 -5.94 6.42
CA GLY A 58 -0.39 -4.71 5.74
C GLY A 58 0.33 -4.99 4.42
N VAL A 59 1.22 -5.98 4.39
CA VAL A 59 1.93 -6.40 3.18
C VAL A 59 0.96 -6.99 2.15
N MET A 60 0.02 -7.86 2.56
CA MET A 60 -0.99 -8.42 1.67
C MET A 60 -1.86 -7.32 1.02
N ILE A 61 -2.34 -6.37 1.82
CA ILE A 61 -3.11 -5.24 1.31
C ILE A 61 -2.27 -4.41 0.34
N GLY A 62 -1.00 -4.16 0.67
CA GLY A 62 -0.05 -3.47 -0.20
C GLY A 62 0.08 -4.12 -1.59
N PHE A 63 0.29 -5.44 -1.63
CA PHE A 63 0.33 -6.18 -2.89
C PHE A 63 -0.99 -6.12 -3.66
N MET A 64 -2.14 -6.22 -2.99
CA MET A 64 -3.44 -6.06 -3.64
C MET A 64 -3.61 -4.67 -4.25
N THR A 65 -3.18 -3.62 -3.56
CA THR A 65 -3.25 -2.24 -4.07
C THR A 65 -2.38 -2.07 -5.32
N ILE A 66 -1.15 -2.59 -5.31
CA ILE A 66 -0.27 -2.56 -6.49
C ILE A 66 -0.89 -3.34 -7.65
N TYR A 67 -1.42 -4.54 -7.39
CA TYR A 67 -2.05 -5.35 -8.43
C TYR A 67 -3.29 -4.67 -9.04
N GLN A 68 -4.14 -4.07 -8.21
CA GLN A 68 -5.28 -3.29 -8.70
C GLN A 68 -4.83 -2.08 -9.51
N PHE A 69 -3.75 -1.43 -9.11
CA PHE A 69 -3.19 -0.31 -9.87
C PHE A 69 -2.67 -0.74 -11.24
N MET A 70 -1.89 -1.83 -11.32
CA MET A 70 -1.42 -2.38 -12.60
C MET A 70 -2.61 -2.69 -13.53
N LYS A 71 -3.64 -3.36 -13.00
CA LYS A 71 -4.87 -3.66 -13.75
C LYS A 71 -5.64 -2.40 -14.18
N SER A 72 -5.53 -1.30 -13.43
CA SER A 72 -6.15 -0.02 -13.76
C SER A 72 -5.41 0.68 -14.90
N GLU A 73 -4.07 0.63 -14.91
CA GLU A 73 -3.26 1.18 -16.00
C GLU A 73 -3.50 0.42 -17.31
N GLU A 74 -3.58 -0.92 -17.28
CA GLU A 74 -3.92 -1.72 -18.47
C GLU A 74 -5.27 -1.34 -19.08
N ARG A 75 -6.27 -1.04 -18.23
CA ARG A 75 -7.58 -0.57 -18.71
C ARG A 75 -7.55 0.85 -19.27
N TYR A 76 -6.66 1.70 -18.77
CA TYR A 76 -6.48 3.04 -19.30
C TYR A 76 -5.86 3.00 -20.70
N GLU A 77 -4.89 2.10 -20.92
CA GLU A 77 -4.27 1.91 -22.23
C GLU A 77 -5.26 1.35 -23.29
N ARG A 78 -6.22 0.50 -22.89
CA ARG A 78 -7.28 0.01 -23.80
C ARG A 78 -8.27 1.09 -24.22
N ARG A 79 -8.59 2.05 -23.36
CA ARG A 79 -9.54 3.14 -23.67
C ARG A 79 -8.97 4.25 -24.53
N ILE A 80 -7.64 4.38 -24.61
CA ILE A 80 -6.98 5.39 -25.46
C ILE A 80 -6.82 4.88 -26.91
N ARG A 81 -6.95 3.58 -27.16
CA ARG A 81 -6.84 2.98 -28.51
C ARG A 81 -8.16 2.91 -29.30
N HIS A 82 -9.27 3.35 -28.72
CA HIS A 82 -10.57 3.51 -29.40
C HIS A 82 -10.92 4.99 -29.46
#